data_AF-A0A6J7ZZS4-F1
#
_entry.id   AF-A0A6J7ZZS4-F1
#
_cell.length_a   1.000
_cell.length_b   1.000
_cell.length_c   1.000
_cell.angle_alpha   90.00
_cell.angle_beta   90.00
_cell.angle_gamma   90.00
#
_symmetry.space_group_name_H-M   'P 1'
#
loop_
_entity.id
_entity.type
_entity.pdbx_description
1 polymer ?
#
loop_
_entity_poly.entity_id
_entity_poly.type
_entity_poly.pdbx_seq_one_letter_code
_entity_poly.pdbx_strand_id
1 'polypeptide(L)'
;MKFTSILDFIFLMYFVVHIPVAIFIDSQAIFPKWIYPGVVVDLMDWYCREFKDPMMVESPAWFKSFICCEVLFQLPFFFVAVYAFLKGVNRCPWIQRPMLIYAAHTATTTICITFHLFLNDFSTSKYPGPTSVNERLKLFAIYSPFLLIPLVLLVNFAFRKFPKEKLKQR
;
A
#
# COMPACT_ATOMS: atom_id res chain seq x y z
N MET A 1 22.11 -1.46 -14.60
CA MET A 1 21.37 -1.84 -13.38
C MET A 1 21.24 -3.36 -13.38
N LYS A 2 21.87 -4.08 -12.45
CA LYS A 2 21.73 -5.55 -12.37
C LYS A 2 20.82 -5.85 -11.17
N PHE A 3 19.60 -6.31 -11.44
CA PHE A 3 18.74 -6.83 -10.38
C PHE A 3 19.32 -8.13 -9.86
N THR A 4 19.34 -8.27 -8.54
CA THR A 4 19.84 -9.47 -7.87
C THR A 4 18.88 -10.65 -7.98
N SER A 5 17.59 -10.40 -8.25
CA SER A 5 16.57 -11.41 -8.54
C SER A 5 15.35 -10.80 -9.26
N ILE A 6 14.49 -11.63 -9.85
CA ILE A 6 13.19 -11.22 -10.39
C ILE A 6 12.31 -10.58 -9.30
N LEU A 7 12.41 -11.08 -8.06
CA LEU A 7 11.67 -10.52 -6.93
C LEU A 7 12.07 -9.07 -6.65
N ASP A 8 13.35 -8.73 -6.73
CA ASP A 8 13.80 -7.35 -6.54
C ASP A 8 13.22 -6.39 -7.60
N PHE A 9 13.00 -6.88 -8.82
CA PHE A 9 12.31 -6.12 -9.86
C PHE A 9 10.82 -5.95 -9.57
N ILE A 10 10.14 -7.02 -9.14
CA ILE A 10 8.71 -6.97 -8.74
C ILE A 10 8.52 -5.98 -7.59
N PHE A 11 9.37 -6.02 -6.56
CA PHE A 11 9.28 -5.08 -5.44
C PHE A 11 9.56 -3.65 -5.87
N LEU A 12 10.53 -3.43 -6.76
CA LEU A 12 10.76 -2.10 -7.33
C LEU A 12 9.50 -1.58 -8.03
N MET A 13 8.91 -2.36 -8.93
CA MET A 13 7.71 -1.96 -9.67
C MET A 13 6.54 -1.70 -8.72
N TYR A 14 6.37 -2.54 -7.69
CA TYR A 14 5.38 -2.33 -6.64
C TYR A 14 5.52 -0.94 -6.01
N PHE A 15 6.71 -0.58 -5.49
CA PHE A 15 6.90 0.75 -4.90
C PHE A 15 6.74 1.90 -5.90
N VAL A 16 7.19 1.73 -7.15
CA VAL A 16 7.04 2.75 -8.20
C VAL A 16 5.57 3.01 -8.50
N VAL A 17 4.74 1.97 -8.62
CA VAL A 17 3.29 2.09 -8.87
C VAL A 17 2.56 2.59 -7.62
N HIS A 18 3.02 2.21 -6.43
CA HIS A 18 2.37 2.59 -5.18
C HIS A 18 2.52 4.09 -4.87
N ILE A 19 3.58 4.75 -5.35
CA ILE A 19 3.76 6.21 -5.18
C ILE A 19 2.59 7.02 -5.75
N PRO A 20 2.24 6.94 -7.06
CA PRO A 20 1.11 7.68 -7.59
C PRO A 20 -0.22 7.19 -7.03
N VAL A 21 -0.36 5.91 -6.65
CA VAL A 21 -1.57 5.40 -5.99
C VAL A 21 -1.76 6.08 -4.63
N ALA A 22 -0.74 6.08 -3.76
CA ALA A 22 -0.84 6.72 -2.46
C ALA A 22 -1.09 8.24 -2.57
N ILE A 23 -0.43 8.91 -3.52
CA ILE A 23 -0.60 10.35 -3.72
C ILE A 23 -1.98 10.67 -4.30
N PHE A 24 -2.40 10.02 -5.38
CA PHE A 24 -3.58 10.44 -6.14
C PHE A 24 -4.84 9.66 -5.81
N ILE A 25 -4.75 8.47 -5.22
CA ILE A 25 -5.89 7.60 -4.91
C ILE A 25 -6.10 7.58 -3.40
N ASP A 26 -5.18 7.02 -2.63
CA ASP A 26 -5.40 6.72 -1.22
C ASP A 26 -5.55 8.00 -0.38
N SER A 27 -4.70 9.01 -0.62
CA SER A 27 -4.74 10.26 0.14
C SER A 27 -6.04 11.07 -0.03
N GLN A 28 -6.84 10.80 -1.08
CA GLN A 28 -8.18 11.40 -1.23
C GLN A 28 -9.14 11.01 -0.09
N ALA A 29 -8.85 9.94 0.66
CA ALA A 29 -9.61 9.56 1.84
C ALA A 29 -9.51 10.58 2.99
N ILE A 30 -8.43 11.38 3.03
CA ILE A 30 -8.15 12.34 4.12
C ILE A 30 -8.02 13.79 3.66
N PHE A 31 -7.73 14.04 2.39
CA PHE A 31 -7.60 15.39 1.84
C PHE A 31 -8.82 15.80 1.01
N PRO A 32 -9.09 17.11 0.90
CA PRO A 32 -10.25 17.58 0.16
C PRO A 32 -10.05 17.50 -1.36
N LYS A 33 -11.10 17.16 -2.11
CA LYS A 33 -11.06 16.92 -3.57
C LYS A 33 -10.45 18.06 -4.41
N TRP A 34 -10.53 19.32 -3.95
CA TRP A 34 -10.09 20.49 -4.73
C TRP A 34 -8.57 20.59 -4.91
N ILE A 35 -7.76 19.82 -4.18
CA ILE A 35 -6.31 19.78 -4.38
C ILE A 35 -5.88 18.86 -5.53
N TYR A 36 -6.80 18.03 -6.03
CA TYR A 36 -6.51 17.03 -7.05
C TYR A 36 -6.94 17.50 -8.44
N PRO A 37 -6.25 17.06 -9.51
CA PRO A 37 -6.71 17.30 -10.87
C PRO A 37 -8.11 16.71 -11.10
N GLY A 38 -8.96 17.38 -11.88
CA GLY A 38 -10.33 16.94 -12.14
C GLY A 38 -10.42 15.49 -12.65
N VAL A 39 -9.52 15.10 -13.56
CA VAL A 39 -9.44 13.71 -14.07
C VAL A 39 -9.24 12.67 -12.97
N VAL A 40 -8.46 12.99 -11.93
CA VAL A 40 -8.18 12.10 -10.80
C VAL A 40 -9.38 12.00 -9.86
N VAL A 41 -10.10 13.12 -9.69
CA VAL A 41 -11.37 13.14 -8.93
C VAL A 41 -12.46 12.35 -9.66
N ASP A 42 -12.58 12.53 -10.97
CA ASP A 42 -13.55 11.82 -11.81
C ASP A 42 -13.27 10.32 -11.82
N LEU A 43 -11.99 9.92 -11.88
CA LEU A 43 -11.57 8.53 -11.75
C LEU A 43 -11.98 7.94 -10.39
N MET A 44 -11.77 8.68 -9.30
CA MET A 44 -12.17 8.24 -7.96
C MET A 44 -13.70 8.13 -7.85
N ASP A 45 -14.45 9.09 -8.39
CA ASP A 45 -15.92 9.05 -8.37
C ASP A 45 -16.47 7.93 -9.24
N TRP A 46 -15.82 7.59 -10.35
CA TRP A 46 -16.14 6.37 -11.11
C TRP A 46 -15.82 5.10 -10.31
N TYR A 47 -14.63 5.02 -9.70
CA TYR A 47 -14.20 3.89 -8.89
C TYR A 47 -15.18 3.61 -7.73
N CYS A 48 -15.53 4.64 -6.97
CA CYS A 48 -16.48 4.56 -5.87
C CYS A 48 -17.87 4.09 -6.32
N ARG A 49 -18.31 4.47 -7.52
CA ARG A 49 -19.61 4.04 -8.08
C ARG A 49 -19.58 2.60 -8.58
N GLU A 50 -18.53 2.21 -9.28
CA GLU A 50 -18.39 0.87 -9.89
C GLU A 50 -18.12 -0.20 -8.83
N PHE A 51 -17.19 0.07 -7.91
CA PHE A 51 -16.73 -0.91 -6.93
C PHE A 51 -17.43 -0.81 -5.58
N LYS A 52 -18.19 0.27 -5.33
CA LYS A 52 -18.90 0.49 -4.05
C LYS A 52 -17.97 0.39 -2.85
N ASP A 53 -16.74 0.87 -2.99
CA ASP A 53 -15.70 0.70 -1.99
C ASP A 53 -16.02 1.52 -0.72
N PRO A 54 -16.36 0.88 0.40
CA PRO A 54 -16.75 1.60 1.61
C PRO A 54 -15.57 2.40 2.21
N MET A 55 -14.32 2.01 1.92
CA MET A 55 -13.13 2.70 2.42
C MET A 55 -12.93 4.04 1.75
N MET A 56 -13.36 4.19 0.48
CA MET A 56 -13.18 5.42 -0.29
C MET A 56 -14.44 6.26 -0.40
N VAL A 57 -15.63 5.64 -0.36
CA VAL A 57 -16.92 6.34 -0.40
C VAL A 57 -17.18 7.12 0.90
N GLU A 58 -17.05 6.45 2.04
CA GLU A 58 -17.25 7.04 3.36
C GLU A 58 -16.17 6.52 4.33
N SER A 59 -14.94 6.99 4.10
CA SER A 59 -13.75 6.55 4.81
C SER A 59 -13.93 6.58 6.34
N PRO A 60 -13.95 5.41 7.01
CA PRO A 60 -14.06 5.34 8.47
C PRO A 60 -12.84 5.97 9.16
N ALA A 61 -13.00 6.46 10.39
CA ALA A 61 -11.91 7.11 11.12
C ALA A 61 -10.66 6.22 11.29
N TRP A 62 -10.85 4.91 11.53
CA TRP A 62 -9.75 3.95 11.63
C TRP A 62 -9.02 3.79 10.29
N PHE A 63 -9.71 3.81 9.16
CA PHE A 63 -9.09 3.73 7.84
C PHE A 63 -8.31 5.02 7.53
N LYS A 64 -8.91 6.17 7.82
CA LYS A 64 -8.23 7.48 7.73
C LYS A 64 -6.95 7.54 8.55
N SER A 65 -6.91 6.88 9.72
CA SER A 65 -5.66 6.79 10.50
C SER A 65 -4.57 6.00 9.79
N PHE A 66 -4.92 4.93 9.05
CA PHE A 66 -3.95 4.21 8.23
C PHE A 66 -3.47 5.04 7.05
N ILE A 67 -4.36 5.75 6.35
CA ILE A 67 -3.97 6.65 5.26
C ILE A 67 -3.08 7.80 5.78
N CYS A 68 -3.34 8.30 6.98
CA CYS A 68 -2.46 9.28 7.63
C CYS A 68 -1.05 8.71 7.85
N CYS A 69 -0.94 7.49 8.40
CA CYS A 69 0.33 6.80 8.54
C CYS A 69 1.02 6.56 7.18
N GLU A 70 0.24 6.25 6.15
CA GLU A 70 0.74 6.03 4.80
C GLU A 70 1.38 7.30 4.25
N VAL A 71 0.64 8.41 4.24
CA VAL A 71 1.12 9.70 3.73
C VAL A 71 2.34 10.20 4.51
N LEU A 72 2.35 10.06 5.85
CA LEU A 72 3.42 10.58 6.69
C LEU A 72 4.68 9.72 6.72
N PHE A 73 4.55 8.39 6.68
CA PHE A 73 5.67 7.47 6.90
C PHE A 73 5.94 6.55 5.71
N GLN A 74 4.91 5.94 5.13
CA GLN A 74 5.09 4.96 4.07
C GLN A 74 5.45 5.64 2.74
N LEU A 75 4.78 6.72 2.38
CA LEU A 75 5.02 7.44 1.13
C LEU A 75 6.46 7.98 1.01
N PRO A 76 7.03 8.68 2.02
CA PRO A 76 8.45 9.02 2.01
C PRO A 76 9.35 7.77 1.89
N PHE A 77 8.97 6.69 2.57
CA PHE A 77 9.70 5.42 2.50
C PHE A 77 9.64 4.78 1.11
N PHE A 78 8.57 4.96 0.33
CA PHE A 78 8.48 4.42 -1.04
C PHE A 78 9.61 4.94 -1.92
N PHE A 79 9.89 6.24 -1.86
CA PHE A 79 11.00 6.85 -2.61
C PHE A 79 12.35 6.28 -2.15
N VAL A 80 12.53 6.09 -0.84
CA VAL A 80 13.74 5.48 -0.26
C VAL A 80 13.90 4.02 -0.71
N ALA A 81 12.81 3.25 -0.75
CA ALA A 81 12.78 1.88 -1.22
C ALA A 81 13.13 1.79 -2.72
N VAL A 82 12.51 2.63 -3.55
CA VAL A 82 12.83 2.74 -4.98
C VAL A 82 14.32 3.02 -5.18
N TYR A 83 14.87 4.01 -4.47
CA TYR A 83 16.31 4.30 -4.50
C TYR A 83 17.16 3.08 -4.13
N ALA A 84 16.83 2.39 -3.04
CA ALA A 84 17.58 1.23 -2.58
C ALA A 84 17.57 0.08 -3.60
N PHE A 85 16.42 -0.19 -4.25
CA PHE A 85 16.31 -1.20 -5.30
C PHE A 85 17.08 -0.81 -6.57
N LEU A 86 16.99 0.45 -7.03
CA LEU A 86 17.72 0.94 -8.21
C LEU A 86 19.25 0.89 -8.01
N LYS A 87 19.72 1.24 -6.81
CA LYS A 87 21.15 1.17 -6.45
C LYS A 87 21.66 -0.27 -6.29
N GLY A 88 20.74 -1.22 -6.13
CA GLY A 88 21.01 -2.60 -5.76
C GLY A 88 20.87 -2.76 -4.24
N VAL A 89 19.79 -3.40 -3.82
CA VAL A 89 19.35 -3.45 -2.42
C VAL A 89 20.40 -4.07 -1.48
N ASN A 90 21.20 -5.04 -1.94
CA ASN A 90 22.29 -5.64 -1.15
C ASN A 90 23.41 -4.63 -0.80
N ARG A 91 23.50 -3.50 -1.52
CA ARG A 91 24.44 -2.41 -1.23
C ARG A 91 23.90 -1.42 -0.20
N CYS A 92 22.65 -1.58 0.20
CA CYS A 92 21.94 -0.72 1.16
C CYS A 92 21.48 -1.55 2.37
N PRO A 93 22.38 -2.16 3.16
CA PRO A 93 22.01 -3.04 4.28
C PRO A 93 21.09 -2.38 5.31
N TRP A 94 21.21 -1.07 5.49
CA TRP A 94 20.34 -0.26 6.36
C TRP A 94 18.85 -0.33 5.97
N ILE A 95 18.50 -0.68 4.72
CA ILE A 95 17.10 -0.74 4.26
C ILE A 95 16.34 -1.92 4.88
N GLN A 96 17.04 -2.93 5.42
CA GLN A 96 16.40 -4.15 5.89
C GLN A 96 15.36 -3.89 6.98
N ARG A 97 15.72 -3.14 8.03
CA ARG A 97 14.81 -2.89 9.16
C ARG A 97 13.60 -2.04 8.76
N PRO A 98 13.78 -0.89 8.08
CA PRO A 98 12.64 -0.11 7.57
C PRO A 98 11.72 -0.93 6.66
N MET A 99 12.29 -1.79 5.80
CA MET A 99 11.50 -2.64 4.91
C MET A 99 10.63 -3.63 5.69
N LEU A 100 11.17 -4.27 6.73
CA LEU A 100 10.42 -5.19 7.58
C LEU A 100 9.26 -4.48 8.30
N ILE A 101 9.51 -3.29 8.84
CA ILE A 101 8.49 -2.48 9.52
C ILE A 101 7.38 -2.11 8.53
N TYR A 102 7.76 -1.58 7.36
CA TYR A 102 6.83 -1.23 6.30
C TYR A 102 5.97 -2.42 5.86
N ALA A 103 6.61 -3.55 5.57
CA ALA A 103 5.95 -4.73 5.03
C ALA A 103 4.97 -5.33 6.05
N ALA A 104 5.36 -5.41 7.32
CA ALA A 104 4.49 -5.86 8.41
C ALA A 104 3.31 -4.91 8.60
N HIS A 105 3.56 -3.59 8.65
CA HIS A 105 2.50 -2.60 8.84
C HIS A 105 1.47 -2.65 7.70
N THR A 106 1.93 -2.63 6.45
CA THR A 106 1.06 -2.70 5.26
C THR A 106 0.25 -3.99 5.22
N ALA A 107 0.85 -5.13 5.56
CA ALA A 107 0.11 -6.38 5.66
C ALA A 107 -0.98 -6.31 6.73
N THR A 108 -0.68 -5.74 7.91
CA THR A 108 -1.66 -5.58 8.99
C THR A 108 -2.82 -4.67 8.58
N THR A 109 -2.56 -3.52 7.97
CA THR A 109 -3.62 -2.59 7.54
C THR A 109 -4.52 -3.24 6.48
N THR A 110 -3.95 -3.92 5.48
CA THR A 110 -4.73 -4.59 4.43
C THR A 110 -5.50 -5.79 4.96
N ILE A 111 -5.00 -6.51 5.98
CA ILE A 111 -5.78 -7.54 6.69
C ILE A 111 -6.99 -6.91 7.37
N CYS A 112 -6.83 -5.79 8.09
CA CYS A 112 -7.96 -5.09 8.71
C CYS A 112 -9.01 -4.66 7.67
N ILE A 113 -8.59 -4.10 6.53
CA ILE A 113 -9.48 -3.73 5.42
C ILE A 113 -10.21 -4.95 4.86
N THR A 114 -9.49 -6.05 4.63
CA THR A 114 -10.08 -7.30 4.10
C THR A 114 -11.12 -7.86 5.06
N PHE A 115 -10.82 -7.91 6.37
CA PHE A 115 -11.78 -8.36 7.38
C PHE A 115 -13.01 -7.47 7.42
N HIS A 116 -12.84 -6.14 7.36
CA HIS A 116 -13.96 -5.21 7.29
C HIS A 116 -14.81 -5.46 6.05
N LEU A 117 -14.19 -5.63 4.89
CA LEU A 117 -14.88 -5.91 3.62
C LEU A 117 -15.71 -7.20 3.66
N PHE A 118 -15.23 -8.25 4.31
CA PHE A 118 -15.90 -9.55 4.35
C PHE A 118 -16.85 -9.76 5.52
N LEU A 119 -16.66 -9.09 6.65
CA LEU A 119 -17.47 -9.32 7.86
C LEU A 119 -18.44 -8.18 8.17
N ASN A 120 -18.19 -6.96 7.68
CA ASN A 120 -19.09 -5.85 7.95
C ASN A 120 -20.42 -6.01 7.18
N ASP A 121 -21.51 -5.64 7.82
CA ASP A 121 -22.81 -5.55 7.17
C ASP A 121 -22.98 -4.17 6.53
N PHE A 122 -23.11 -4.15 5.20
CA PHE A 122 -23.30 -2.93 4.42
C PHE A 122 -24.78 -2.68 4.04
N SER A 123 -25.71 -3.52 4.49
CA SER A 123 -27.14 -3.40 4.13
C SER A 123 -27.79 -2.12 4.66
N THR A 124 -27.28 -1.59 5.77
CA THR A 124 -27.78 -0.38 6.46
C THR A 124 -26.86 0.83 6.29
N SER A 125 -25.81 0.72 5.47
CA SER A 125 -24.87 1.82 5.23
C SER A 125 -25.53 2.98 4.50
N LYS A 126 -25.11 4.21 4.82
CA LYS A 126 -25.62 5.44 4.18
C LYS A 126 -25.41 5.44 2.67
N TYR A 127 -24.31 4.85 2.22
CA TYR A 127 -24.01 4.63 0.81
C TYR A 127 -24.00 3.13 0.49
N PRO A 128 -24.33 2.72 -0.75
CA PRO A 128 -24.27 1.33 -1.15
C PRO A 128 -22.84 0.78 -1.00
N GLY A 129 -22.68 -0.22 -0.14
CA GLY A 129 -21.45 -1.01 -0.04
C GLY A 129 -21.57 -2.37 -0.74
N PRO A 130 -20.53 -3.22 -0.67
CA PRO A 130 -20.50 -4.53 -1.32
C PRO A 130 -21.33 -5.55 -0.53
N THR A 131 -22.55 -5.82 -0.98
CA THR A 131 -23.47 -6.75 -0.30
C THR A 131 -23.36 -8.16 -0.84
N SER A 132 -22.98 -8.32 -2.12
CA SER A 132 -22.80 -9.64 -2.73
C SER A 132 -21.38 -10.19 -2.54
N VAL A 133 -21.23 -11.52 -2.54
CA VAL A 133 -19.93 -12.19 -2.50
C VAL A 133 -19.06 -11.77 -3.70
N ASN A 134 -19.66 -11.62 -4.88
CA ASN A 134 -18.93 -11.20 -6.08
C ASN A 134 -18.37 -9.77 -5.98
N GLU A 135 -19.14 -8.82 -5.43
CA GLU A 135 -18.64 -7.46 -5.17
C GLU A 135 -17.49 -7.48 -4.16
N ARG A 136 -17.62 -8.25 -3.08
CA ARG A 136 -16.55 -8.41 -2.06
C ARG A 136 -15.29 -9.04 -2.67
N LEU A 137 -15.43 -10.05 -3.51
CA LEU A 137 -14.29 -10.67 -4.21
C LEU A 137 -13.62 -9.72 -5.20
N LYS A 138 -14.39 -8.91 -5.93
CA LYS A 138 -13.83 -7.88 -6.84
C LYS A 138 -13.01 -6.85 -6.07
N LEU A 139 -13.55 -6.32 -4.97
CA LEU A 139 -12.82 -5.39 -4.10
C LEU A 139 -11.60 -6.05 -3.49
N PHE A 140 -11.73 -7.28 -2.97
CA PHE A 140 -10.60 -8.02 -2.44
C PHE A 140 -9.49 -8.19 -3.49
N ALA A 141 -9.84 -8.46 -4.75
CA ALA A 141 -8.86 -8.55 -5.82
C ALA A 141 -8.06 -7.25 -6.01
N ILE A 142 -8.69 -6.08 -5.83
CA ILE A 142 -8.02 -4.76 -5.87
C ILE A 142 -7.05 -4.60 -4.69
N TYR A 143 -7.46 -4.97 -3.47
CA TYR A 143 -6.62 -4.88 -2.27
C TYR A 143 -5.54 -5.97 -2.20
N SER A 144 -5.74 -7.11 -2.86
CA SER A 144 -4.88 -8.29 -2.73
C SER A 144 -3.40 -8.07 -3.06
N PRO A 145 -2.99 -7.25 -4.06
CA PRO A 145 -1.57 -6.99 -4.31
C PRO A 145 -0.91 -6.28 -3.12
N PHE A 146 -1.63 -5.40 -2.43
CA PHE A 146 -1.19 -4.68 -1.24
C PHE A 146 -1.19 -5.54 0.03
N LEU A 147 -1.63 -6.80 -0.06
CA LEU A 147 -1.44 -7.80 0.98
C LEU A 147 -0.33 -8.79 0.59
N LEU A 148 -0.45 -9.40 -0.59
CA LEU A 148 0.42 -10.47 -1.03
C LEU A 148 1.86 -9.98 -1.24
N ILE A 149 2.06 -8.83 -1.88
CA ILE A 149 3.41 -8.32 -2.14
C ILE A 149 4.10 -7.94 -0.83
N PRO A 150 3.48 -7.18 0.11
CA PRO A 150 4.07 -6.94 1.42
C PRO A 150 4.36 -8.21 2.22
N LEU A 151 3.52 -9.24 2.17
CA LEU A 151 3.82 -10.52 2.83
C LEU A 151 5.05 -11.22 2.24
N VAL A 152 5.14 -11.29 0.91
CA VAL A 152 6.31 -11.87 0.23
C VAL A 152 7.57 -11.02 0.49
N LEU A 153 7.43 -9.70 0.50
CA LEU A 153 8.49 -8.75 0.85
C LEU A 153 8.98 -8.96 2.29
N LEU A 154 8.05 -9.11 3.24
CA LEU A 154 8.34 -9.37 4.65
C LEU A 154 9.14 -10.66 4.83
N VAL A 155 8.65 -11.77 4.25
CA VAL A 155 9.33 -13.07 4.29
C VAL A 155 10.70 -12.97 3.63
N ASN A 156 10.79 -12.39 2.44
CA ASN A 156 12.05 -12.25 1.72
C ASN A 156 13.08 -11.47 2.56
N PHE A 157 12.72 -10.32 3.12
CA PHE A 157 13.65 -9.49 3.91
C PHE A 157 13.96 -10.06 5.30
N ALA A 158 13.08 -10.89 5.86
CA ALA A 158 13.32 -11.57 7.14
C ALA A 158 14.43 -12.62 6.99
N PHE A 159 14.46 -13.34 5.86
CA PHE A 159 15.45 -14.38 5.59
C PHE A 159 16.64 -13.91 4.74
N ARG A 160 16.60 -12.70 4.18
CA ARG A 160 17.70 -12.14 3.39
C ARG A 160 18.89 -11.79 4.26
N LYS A 161 20.07 -12.30 3.88
CA LYS A 161 21.34 -11.94 4.50
C LYS A 161 21.90 -10.69 3.85
N PHE A 162 22.02 -9.62 4.63
CA PHE A 162 22.68 -8.39 4.20
C PHE A 162 24.15 -8.38 4.61
N PRO A 163 25.05 -7.81 3.78
CA PRO A 163 26.43 -7.57 4.20
C PRO A 163 26.45 -6.71 5.45
N LYS A 164 27.32 -7.04 6.42
CA LYS A 164 27.50 -6.21 7.61
C LYS A 164 27.99 -4.83 7.18
N GLU A 165 27.37 -3.76 7.70
CA GLU A 165 27.91 -2.42 7.52
C GLU A 165 29.34 -2.40 8.09
N LYS A 166 30.31 -2.01 7.24
CA LYS A 166 31.64 -1.69 7.73
C LYS A 166 31.48 -0.41 8.55
N LEU A 167 31.35 -0.54 9.87
CA LEU A 167 31.46 0.58 10.79
C LEU A 167 32.76 1.31 10.45
N LYS A 168 32.66 2.53 9.93
CA LYS A 168 33.82 3.42 9.81
C LYS A 168 34.30 3.66 11.24
N GLN A 169 35.36 2.96 11.64
CA GLN A 169 36.13 3.31 12.83
C GLN A 169 36.59 4.75 12.60
N ARG A 170 36.01 5.67 13.37
CA ARG A 170 36.45 7.07 13.48
C ARG A 170 37.44 7.16 14.61
#